data_AF-A0AAD5FCC3-F1
#
_entry.id   AF-A0AAD5FCC3-F1
#
_cell.length_a   1.000
_cell.length_b   1.000
_cell.length_c   1.000
_cell.angle_alpha   90.00
_cell.angle_beta   90.00
_cell.angle_gamma   90.00
#
_symmetry.space_group_name_H-M   'P 1'
#
loop_
_entity.id
_entity.type
_entity.pdbx_description
1 polymer ?
#
loop_
_entity_poly.entity_id
_entity_poly.type
_entity_poly.pdbx_seq_one_letter_code
_entity_poly.pdbx_strand_id
1 'polypeptide(L)'
;MVLADLGRKITAALRSLSNATIINEEVLNAMLKEVCAALLEADMNIKLVKQLRENVKATIDLENMPSGLNKRRMIQHAVFKELVKLVDPGVKSWTPTKGKNNIIMFVGLQGSGKTTTCTKLLSLNSYTEMDPVIIAAEGVEKFKTENFEIIIVDTSGRHKQEDSLFEEMLQVSNAVQPDNIVYVMDASIGQACEAQAKAFKDKVDVASVIVTKLDGHAKGGGALSAVAATKSPIIFIGTGEHIDDFEPFKTQPFISKLLGMGDIEGLIDKVNELKLNDNEELIDKLKHGQFTLRDMYEQFQNIMKMGPIGQIMGMIPGFGTDFLSKDNEQKSVARLEKFLTIMDSMNDQELDNKDGAKLFSKQQNRVQRVARGAGVATRDVQELLTQYSKFAQMVKKKGGIKGLFKGGDMSKNVNPSQMARLNQQMAKMMDPRVLHHMGGMAGLQSMMRQFQKGASGNMK
;
A
#
# COMPACT_ATOMS: atom_id res chain seq x y z
N MET A 1 -8.51 6.52 -7.24
CA MET A 1 -7.30 7.36 -7.14
C MET A 1 -6.81 7.64 -8.54
N VAL A 2 -6.30 8.83 -8.81
CA VAL A 2 -5.94 9.18 -10.19
C VAL A 2 -4.62 8.54 -10.63
N LEU A 3 -3.73 8.20 -9.69
CA LEU A 3 -2.63 7.25 -9.95
C LEU A 3 -3.14 5.89 -10.42
N ALA A 4 -4.25 5.38 -9.85
CA ALA A 4 -4.85 4.14 -10.34
C ALA A 4 -5.50 4.33 -11.72
N ASP A 5 -5.97 5.54 -12.07
CA ASP A 5 -6.51 5.83 -13.39
C ASP A 5 -5.43 5.94 -14.46
N LEU A 6 -4.36 6.70 -14.19
CA LEU A 6 -3.14 6.73 -15.00
C LEU A 6 -2.62 5.32 -15.20
N GLY A 7 -2.58 4.55 -14.11
CA GLY A 7 -2.15 3.18 -14.14
C GLY A 7 -3.01 2.28 -15.01
N ARG A 8 -4.33 2.39 -14.91
CA ARG A 8 -5.27 1.68 -15.79
C ARG A 8 -5.05 2.04 -17.26
N LYS A 9 -4.83 3.32 -17.59
CA LYS A 9 -4.59 3.77 -18.97
C LYS A 9 -3.28 3.25 -19.53
N ILE A 10 -2.19 3.35 -18.75
CA ILE A 10 -0.90 2.78 -19.17
C ILE A 10 -0.99 1.26 -19.28
N THR A 11 -1.65 0.59 -18.33
CA THR A 11 -1.88 -0.86 -18.38
C THR A 11 -2.71 -1.25 -19.61
N ALA A 12 -3.74 -0.48 -19.97
CA ALA A 12 -4.54 -0.69 -21.16
C ALA A 12 -3.69 -0.54 -22.44
N ALA A 13 -2.85 0.49 -22.50
CA ALA A 13 -1.90 0.69 -23.60
C ALA A 13 -0.89 -0.47 -23.69
N LEU A 14 -0.37 -0.95 -22.55
CA LEU A 14 0.53 -2.11 -22.53
C LEU A 14 -0.18 -3.43 -22.86
N ARG A 15 -1.50 -3.52 -22.66
CA ARG A 15 -2.33 -4.68 -23.07
C ARG A 15 -2.62 -4.69 -24.56
N SER A 16 -2.66 -3.54 -25.24
CA SER A 16 -2.86 -3.50 -26.70
C SER A 16 -1.72 -4.23 -27.43
N LEU A 17 -0.49 -4.15 -26.92
CA LEU A 17 0.65 -4.98 -27.35
C LEU A 17 0.46 -6.49 -27.14
N SER A 18 -0.23 -6.88 -26.06
CA SER A 18 -0.51 -8.29 -25.76
C SER A 18 -1.50 -8.90 -26.74
N ASN A 19 -2.44 -8.10 -27.25
CA ASN A 19 -3.46 -8.52 -28.21
C ASN A 19 -2.96 -8.51 -29.66
N ALA A 20 -1.87 -7.80 -29.96
CA ALA A 20 -1.29 -7.75 -31.30
C ALA A 20 -0.57 -9.07 -31.65
N THR A 21 -0.93 -9.67 -32.78
CA THR A 21 -0.33 -10.91 -33.30
C THR A 21 1.13 -10.69 -33.76
N ILE A 22 1.41 -9.53 -34.35
CA ILE A 22 2.74 -9.12 -34.82
C ILE A 22 3.07 -7.77 -34.19
N ILE A 23 4.26 -7.65 -33.62
CA ILE A 23 4.76 -6.40 -33.03
C ILE A 23 5.68 -5.74 -34.05
N ASN A 24 5.16 -4.74 -34.76
CA ASN A 24 5.89 -3.90 -35.69
C ASN A 24 6.08 -2.48 -35.11
N GLU A 25 6.78 -1.62 -35.85
CA GLU A 25 7.04 -0.24 -35.40
C GLU A 25 5.75 0.58 -35.26
N GLU A 26 4.74 0.32 -36.09
CA GLU A 26 3.44 1.01 -36.03
C GLU A 26 2.71 0.71 -34.71
N VAL A 27 2.65 -0.55 -34.30
CA VAL A 27 2.05 -0.98 -33.03
C VAL A 27 2.82 -0.38 -31.84
N LEU A 28 4.16 -0.38 -31.89
CA LEU A 28 4.98 0.26 -30.86
C LEU A 28 4.69 1.77 -30.78
N ASN A 29 4.63 2.45 -31.92
CA ASN A 29 4.35 3.88 -32.01
C ASN A 29 2.95 4.24 -31.50
N ALA A 30 1.95 3.41 -31.81
CA ALA A 30 0.58 3.58 -31.30
C ALA A 30 0.53 3.42 -29.78
N MET A 31 1.14 2.37 -29.24
CA MET A 31 1.22 2.16 -27.79
C MET A 31 1.95 3.30 -27.08
N LEU A 32 3.10 3.74 -27.59
CA LEU A 32 3.83 4.87 -27.02
C LEU A 32 2.99 6.16 -27.05
N LYS A 33 2.19 6.37 -28.10
CA LYS A 33 1.29 7.52 -28.19
C LYS A 33 0.21 7.49 -27.11
N GLU A 34 -0.37 6.32 -26.83
CA GLU A 34 -1.35 6.13 -25.74
C GLU A 34 -0.71 6.33 -24.36
N VAL A 35 0.48 5.78 -24.12
CA VAL A 35 1.23 5.99 -22.87
C VAL A 35 1.57 7.48 -22.68
N CYS A 36 2.04 8.15 -23.73
CA CYS A 36 2.33 9.59 -23.67
C CYS A 36 1.07 10.41 -23.41
N ALA A 37 -0.06 10.08 -24.05
CA ALA A 37 -1.33 10.74 -23.81
C ALA A 37 -1.76 10.58 -22.35
N ALA A 38 -1.66 9.37 -21.80
CA ALA A 38 -1.98 9.11 -20.39
C ALA A 38 -1.08 9.92 -19.44
N LEU A 39 0.23 10.01 -19.71
CA LEU A 39 1.15 10.81 -18.91
C LEU A 39 0.85 12.31 -18.99
N LEU A 40 0.53 12.83 -20.19
CA LEU A 40 0.14 14.24 -20.36
C LEU A 40 -1.18 14.54 -19.66
N GLU A 41 -2.16 13.64 -19.74
CA GLU A 41 -3.39 13.73 -18.96
C GLU A 41 -3.13 13.67 -17.46
N ALA A 42 -2.03 13.05 -17.03
CA ALA A 42 -1.56 13.06 -15.65
C ALA A 42 -0.79 14.34 -15.27
N ASP A 43 -0.85 15.38 -16.11
CA ASP A 43 -0.19 16.68 -15.92
C ASP A 43 1.34 16.58 -15.81
N MET A 44 1.95 15.57 -16.45
CA MET A 44 3.40 15.47 -16.62
C MET A 44 3.95 16.48 -17.61
N ASN A 45 5.14 17.01 -17.33
CA ASN A 45 5.81 17.93 -18.22
C ASN A 45 5.99 17.37 -19.63
N ILE A 46 5.55 18.11 -20.65
CA ILE A 46 5.58 17.67 -22.05
C ILE A 46 7.00 17.34 -22.54
N LYS A 47 8.02 18.04 -22.02
CA LYS A 47 9.43 17.79 -22.36
C LYS A 47 9.87 16.43 -21.83
N LEU A 48 9.48 16.09 -20.60
CA LEU A 48 9.78 14.79 -19.98
C LEU A 48 9.06 13.65 -20.69
N VAL A 49 7.79 13.85 -21.08
CA VAL A 49 7.04 12.84 -21.85
C VAL A 49 7.68 12.62 -23.22
N LYS A 50 8.09 13.69 -23.91
CA LYS A 50 8.79 13.59 -25.19
C LYS A 50 10.13 12.85 -25.05
N GLN A 51 10.92 13.19 -24.03
CA GLN A 51 12.19 12.52 -23.75
C GLN A 51 12.00 11.03 -23.45
N LEU A 52 11.00 10.67 -22.66
CA LEU A 52 10.67 9.27 -22.39
C LEU A 52 10.36 8.51 -23.68
N ARG A 53 9.55 9.10 -24.57
CA ARG A 53 9.21 8.47 -25.85
C ARG A 53 10.45 8.22 -26.71
N GLU A 54 11.35 9.18 -26.78
CA GLU A 54 12.61 9.08 -27.55
C GLU A 54 13.54 8.03 -26.96
N ASN A 55 13.72 8.02 -25.63
CA ASN A 55 14.55 7.03 -24.93
C ASN A 55 14.03 5.60 -25.09
N VAL A 56 12.71 5.40 -24.95
CA VAL A 56 12.11 4.08 -25.10
C VAL A 56 12.29 3.58 -26.53
N LYS A 57 12.10 4.44 -27.55
CA LYS A 57 12.36 4.08 -28.95
C LYS A 57 13.82 3.71 -29.20
N ALA A 58 14.76 4.49 -28.67
CA ALA A 58 16.18 4.23 -28.84
C ALA A 58 16.64 2.93 -28.16
N THR A 59 15.96 2.51 -27.09
CA THR A 59 16.28 1.28 -26.36
C THR A 59 15.71 0.03 -27.03
N ILE A 60 14.65 0.16 -27.83
CA ILE A 60 13.95 -0.97 -28.45
C ILE A 60 14.42 -1.13 -29.90
N ASP A 61 15.28 -2.12 -30.11
CA ASP A 61 15.62 -2.62 -31.44
C ASP A 61 14.70 -3.80 -31.81
N LEU A 62 13.73 -3.58 -32.70
CA LEU A 62 12.74 -4.59 -33.07
C LEU A 62 13.32 -5.72 -33.94
N GLU A 63 14.42 -5.46 -34.64
CA GLU A 63 15.05 -6.36 -35.61
C GLU A 63 15.97 -7.37 -34.92
N ASN A 64 16.71 -6.93 -33.88
CA ASN A 64 17.64 -7.77 -33.14
C ASN A 64 17.02 -8.52 -31.94
N MET A 65 15.72 -8.37 -31.69
CA MET A 65 15.06 -9.06 -30.57
C MET A 65 14.69 -10.52 -30.88
N PRO A 66 14.92 -11.47 -29.94
CA PRO A 66 14.53 -12.87 -30.10
C PRO A 66 13.04 -13.02 -30.42
N SER A 67 12.70 -13.90 -31.38
CA SER A 67 11.32 -14.18 -31.79
C SER A 67 10.55 -14.97 -30.71
N GLY A 68 9.37 -14.48 -30.31
CA GLY A 68 8.49 -15.11 -29.31
C GLY A 68 8.08 -14.21 -28.13
N LEU A 69 7.49 -14.82 -27.08
CA LEU A 69 6.91 -14.22 -25.87
C LEU A 69 7.78 -13.12 -25.18
N ASN A 70 9.09 -13.05 -25.48
CA ASN A 70 10.01 -12.08 -24.93
C ASN A 70 9.84 -10.65 -25.46
N LYS A 71 9.43 -10.41 -26.71
CA LYS A 71 9.35 -9.03 -27.25
C LYS A 71 8.40 -8.13 -26.46
N ARG A 72 7.23 -8.66 -26.06
CA ARG A 72 6.23 -7.93 -25.26
C ARG A 72 6.77 -7.55 -23.89
N ARG A 73 7.37 -8.52 -23.19
CA ARG A 73 7.93 -8.33 -21.85
C ARG A 73 9.11 -7.37 -21.87
N MET A 74 9.93 -7.40 -22.92
CA MET A 74 11.04 -6.47 -23.11
C MET A 74 10.55 -5.03 -23.31
N ILE A 75 9.51 -4.81 -24.11
CA ILE A 75 8.91 -3.46 -24.29
C ILE A 75 8.33 -2.95 -22.97
N GLN A 76 7.55 -3.78 -22.26
CA GLN A 76 7.01 -3.43 -20.95
C GLN A 76 8.13 -3.09 -19.95
N HIS A 77 9.19 -3.88 -19.92
CA HIS A 77 10.34 -3.65 -19.05
C HIS A 77 11.12 -2.38 -19.43
N ALA A 78 11.24 -2.06 -20.73
CA ALA A 78 11.85 -0.83 -21.19
C ALA A 78 11.06 0.41 -20.75
N VAL A 79 9.72 0.39 -20.92
CA VAL A 79 8.85 1.46 -20.43
C VAL A 79 8.94 1.61 -18.91
N PHE A 80 8.90 0.50 -18.17
CA PHE A 80 9.07 0.50 -16.70
C PHE A 80 10.41 1.12 -16.29
N LYS A 81 11.51 0.72 -16.93
CA LYS A 81 12.86 1.22 -16.62
C LYS A 81 12.99 2.71 -16.89
N GLU A 82 12.43 3.21 -17.99
CA GLU A 82 12.44 4.65 -18.29
C GLU A 82 11.54 5.43 -17.32
N LEU A 83 10.40 4.89 -16.90
CA LEU A 83 9.59 5.50 -15.84
C LEU A 83 10.35 5.55 -14.52
N VAL A 84 11.06 4.49 -14.12
CA VAL A 84 11.90 4.47 -12.92
C VAL A 84 12.99 5.54 -13.00
N LYS A 85 13.68 5.67 -14.15
CA LYS A 85 14.72 6.71 -14.35
C LYS A 85 14.19 8.15 -14.24
N LEU A 86 12.92 8.39 -14.55
CA LEU A 86 12.32 9.71 -14.37
C LEU A 86 12.08 10.06 -12.90
N VAL A 87 11.89 9.05 -12.05
CA VAL A 87 11.55 9.20 -10.63
C VAL A 87 12.78 9.08 -9.74
N ASP A 88 13.77 8.30 -10.16
CA ASP A 88 14.99 8.03 -9.41
C ASP A 88 16.13 8.90 -9.93
N PRO A 89 16.59 9.90 -9.17
CA PRO A 89 17.72 10.73 -9.57
C PRO A 89 19.07 10.01 -9.42
N GLY A 90 19.11 8.78 -8.87
CA GLY A 90 20.35 8.05 -8.60
C GLY A 90 21.15 8.59 -7.40
N VAL A 91 20.56 9.52 -6.65
CA VAL A 91 21.13 10.12 -5.43
C VAL A 91 20.53 9.40 -4.23
N LYS A 92 21.38 8.96 -3.31
CA LYS A 92 20.92 8.34 -2.05
C LYS A 92 20.20 9.38 -1.20
N SER A 93 19.06 9.01 -0.65
CA SER A 93 18.34 9.81 0.34
C SER A 93 19.23 10.12 1.53
N TRP A 94 19.14 11.35 2.05
CA TRP A 94 19.81 11.72 3.29
C TRP A 94 19.28 10.88 4.45
N THR A 95 20.18 10.46 5.34
CA THR A 95 19.85 9.67 6.53
C THR A 95 20.40 10.37 7.77
N PRO A 96 19.59 10.54 8.83
CA PRO A 96 20.05 11.17 10.06
C PRO A 96 21.16 10.34 10.70
N THR A 97 22.14 11.02 11.31
CA THR A 97 23.22 10.40 12.07
C THR A 97 22.85 10.39 13.55
N LYS A 98 22.80 9.21 14.15
CA LYS A 98 22.53 9.04 15.58
C LYS A 98 23.65 9.68 16.43
N GLY A 99 23.29 10.28 17.56
CA GLY A 99 24.23 10.98 18.45
C GLY A 99 24.72 12.34 17.95
N LYS A 100 24.11 12.87 16.88
CA LYS A 100 24.31 14.23 16.39
C LYS A 100 22.98 14.95 16.31
N ASN A 101 22.98 16.28 16.44
CA ASN A 101 21.81 17.09 16.12
C ASN A 101 21.66 17.13 14.60
N ASN A 102 20.56 16.60 14.08
CA ASN A 102 20.24 16.64 12.67
C ASN A 102 19.15 17.68 12.44
N ILE A 103 19.47 18.70 11.67
CA ILE A 103 18.58 19.84 11.44
C ILE A 103 17.96 19.72 10.05
N ILE A 104 16.64 19.65 10.00
CA ILE A 104 15.87 19.45 8.77
C ILE A 104 14.96 20.66 8.54
N MET A 105 15.09 21.32 7.40
CA MET A 105 14.29 22.51 7.07
C MET A 105 13.26 22.16 6.00
N PHE A 106 12.00 22.46 6.26
CA PHE A 106 10.90 22.19 5.35
C PHE A 106 10.58 23.43 4.54
N VAL A 107 10.58 23.34 3.22
CA VAL A 107 10.29 24.45 2.30
C VAL A 107 9.26 24.04 1.24
N GLY A 108 8.53 25.01 0.67
CA GLY A 108 7.56 24.75 -0.39
C GLY A 108 6.40 25.72 -0.41
N LEU A 109 5.51 25.56 -1.39
CA LEU A 109 4.38 26.47 -1.61
C LEU A 109 3.41 26.54 -0.43
N GLN A 110 2.64 27.63 -0.36
CA GLN A 110 1.51 27.72 0.57
C GLN A 110 0.51 26.58 0.30
N GLY A 111 0.05 25.94 1.39
CA GLY A 111 -0.92 24.83 1.29
C GLY A 111 -0.34 23.49 0.81
N SER A 112 0.99 23.37 0.62
CA SER A 112 1.62 22.11 0.21
C SER A 112 1.66 21.02 1.29
N GLY A 113 1.25 21.35 2.52
CA GLY A 113 1.19 20.42 3.64
C GLY A 113 2.45 20.37 4.51
N LYS A 114 3.32 21.41 4.48
CA LYS A 114 4.52 21.51 5.33
C LYS A 114 4.24 21.25 6.80
N THR A 115 3.42 22.09 7.45
CA THR A 115 3.10 21.96 8.88
C THR A 115 2.50 20.60 9.23
N THR A 116 1.55 20.10 8.42
CA THR A 116 1.01 18.75 8.63
C THR A 116 2.12 17.70 8.55
N THR A 117 3.02 17.79 7.58
CA THR A 117 4.15 16.87 7.43
C THR A 117 5.15 17.01 8.60
N CYS A 118 5.41 18.23 9.08
CA CYS A 118 6.23 18.50 10.26
C CYS A 118 5.61 17.86 11.51
N THR A 119 4.30 18.01 11.74
CA THR A 119 3.63 17.39 12.89
C THR A 119 3.61 15.87 12.80
N LYS A 120 3.51 15.29 11.59
CA LYS A 120 3.74 13.85 11.37
C LYS A 120 5.15 13.41 11.79
N LEU A 121 6.08 14.35 11.89
CA LEU A 121 7.46 14.17 12.30
C LEU A 121 7.80 14.81 13.68
N LEU A 122 6.78 15.25 14.46
CA LEU A 122 6.81 15.88 15.81
C LEU A 122 6.98 17.43 15.84
N SER A 123 6.34 18.12 16.81
CA SER A 123 6.31 19.60 16.95
C SER A 123 6.09 20.12 18.39
N LEU A 124 6.76 21.23 18.77
CA LEU A 124 6.51 22.11 19.93
C LEU A 124 6.94 23.58 19.59
N ASN A 125 6.19 24.61 20.02
CA ASN A 125 6.42 26.04 19.69
C ASN A 125 6.61 26.97 20.91
N SER A 126 7.21 28.15 20.68
CA SER A 126 7.28 29.32 21.57
C SER A 126 6.63 30.56 20.90
N TYR A 127 6.06 31.51 21.66
CA TYR A 127 5.02 32.44 21.18
C TYR A 127 5.34 33.95 21.22
N THR A 128 6.60 34.39 21.44
CA THR A 128 6.90 35.80 21.79
C THR A 128 7.76 36.60 20.81
N GLU A 129 8.42 35.98 19.85
CA GLU A 129 9.27 36.65 18.85
C GLU A 129 8.58 36.65 17.48
N MET A 130 8.80 37.67 16.65
CA MET A 130 8.16 37.83 15.33
C MET A 130 9.12 37.62 14.15
N ASP A 131 10.44 37.78 14.33
CA ASP A 131 11.41 37.52 13.26
C ASP A 131 11.67 36.01 13.09
N PRO A 132 11.33 35.40 11.93
CA PRO A 132 11.49 33.97 11.73
C PRO A 132 12.94 33.51 11.70
N VAL A 133 13.90 34.37 11.35
CA VAL A 133 15.34 34.03 11.38
C VAL A 133 15.79 33.86 12.83
N ILE A 134 15.38 34.78 13.70
CA ILE A 134 15.71 34.72 15.14
C ILE A 134 15.03 33.53 15.79
N ILE A 135 13.73 33.33 15.55
CA ILE A 135 12.97 32.20 16.11
C ILE A 135 13.61 30.86 15.73
N ALA A 136 13.98 30.70 14.45
CA ALA A 136 14.56 29.46 13.97
C ALA A 136 15.95 29.21 14.56
N ALA A 137 16.80 30.25 14.63
CA ALA A 137 18.14 30.15 15.21
C ALA A 137 18.08 29.83 16.72
N GLU A 138 17.26 30.56 17.48
CA GLU A 138 17.09 30.34 18.92
C GLU A 138 16.47 28.96 19.22
N GLY A 139 15.46 28.56 18.44
CA GLY A 139 14.83 27.25 18.58
C GLY A 139 15.83 26.11 18.35
N VAL A 140 16.66 26.22 17.30
CA VAL A 140 17.69 25.23 17.00
C VAL A 140 18.74 25.17 18.10
N GLU A 141 19.23 26.31 18.59
CA GLU A 141 20.22 26.34 19.69
C GLU A 141 19.65 25.80 21.00
N LYS A 142 18.39 26.10 21.31
CA LYS A 142 17.68 25.52 22.46
C LYS A 142 17.62 23.99 22.35
N PHE A 143 17.16 23.45 21.22
CA PHE A 143 17.02 22.01 21.05
C PHE A 143 18.36 21.28 20.97
N LYS A 144 19.42 21.94 20.45
CA LYS A 144 20.79 21.43 20.58
C LYS A 144 21.21 21.29 22.04
N THR A 145 20.96 22.33 22.85
CA THR A 145 21.29 22.33 24.29
C THR A 145 20.51 21.27 25.07
N GLU A 146 19.25 21.02 24.68
CA GLU A 146 18.41 19.98 25.26
C GLU A 146 18.71 18.56 24.71
N ASN A 147 19.76 18.40 23.89
CA ASN A 147 20.22 17.14 23.31
C ASN A 147 19.19 16.43 22.39
N PHE A 148 18.37 17.18 21.67
CA PHE A 148 17.51 16.60 20.63
C PHE A 148 18.33 16.18 19.41
N GLU A 149 18.17 14.92 18.98
CA GLU A 149 18.87 14.39 17.81
C GLU A 149 18.24 14.81 16.48
N ILE A 150 16.95 15.17 16.48
CA ILE A 150 16.19 15.57 15.29
C ILE A 150 15.52 16.90 15.58
N ILE A 151 15.84 17.92 14.77
CA ILE A 151 15.28 19.26 14.88
C ILE A 151 14.64 19.60 13.53
N ILE A 152 13.34 19.86 13.52
CA ILE A 152 12.59 20.18 12.30
C ILE A 152 12.19 21.64 12.32
N VAL A 153 12.61 22.37 11.30
CA VAL A 153 12.28 23.79 11.11
C VAL A 153 11.16 23.88 10.07
N ASP A 154 9.94 24.15 10.54
CA ASP A 154 8.78 24.43 9.67
C ASP A 154 8.83 25.88 9.19
N THR A 155 8.79 26.09 7.87
CA THR A 155 8.78 27.44 7.29
C THR A 155 7.40 27.81 6.76
N SER A 156 7.13 29.12 6.65
CA SER A 156 5.94 29.62 5.97
C SER A 156 5.90 29.14 4.50
N GLY A 157 4.71 29.07 3.93
CA GLY A 157 4.57 28.78 2.50
C GLY A 157 4.94 29.98 1.64
N ARG A 158 5.77 29.75 0.61
CA ARG A 158 6.32 30.83 -0.21
C ARG A 158 6.00 30.58 -1.68
N HIS A 159 5.47 31.60 -2.37
CA HIS A 159 5.19 31.52 -3.80
C HIS A 159 6.36 32.07 -4.61
N LYS A 160 6.67 31.47 -5.76
CA LYS A 160 7.82 31.85 -6.63
C LYS A 160 7.88 33.34 -7.01
N GLN A 161 6.74 34.03 -6.96
CA GLN A 161 6.63 35.43 -7.40
C GLN A 161 7.02 36.45 -6.33
N GLU A 162 7.33 36.01 -5.11
CA GLU A 162 7.70 36.89 -4.00
C GLU A 162 9.19 36.75 -3.66
N ASP A 163 10.02 37.58 -4.32
CA ASP A 163 11.48 37.58 -4.12
C ASP A 163 11.87 37.84 -2.66
N SER A 164 11.12 38.70 -1.96
CA SER A 164 11.31 39.00 -0.54
C SER A 164 11.20 37.74 0.35
N LEU A 165 10.24 36.86 0.04
CA LEU A 165 10.08 35.61 0.77
C LEU A 165 11.20 34.62 0.46
N PHE A 166 11.75 34.60 -0.76
CA PHE A 166 12.89 33.73 -1.05
C PHE A 166 14.16 34.18 -0.33
N GLU A 167 14.38 35.49 -0.21
CA GLU A 167 15.51 36.04 0.55
C GLU A 167 15.38 35.73 2.05
N GLU A 168 14.18 35.87 2.64
CA GLU A 168 13.96 35.48 4.04
C GLU A 168 14.21 33.98 4.28
N MET A 169 13.79 33.12 3.35
CA MET A 169 14.09 31.67 3.44
C MET A 169 15.60 31.39 3.38
N LEU A 170 16.33 32.10 2.51
CA LEU A 170 17.78 32.00 2.42
C LEU A 170 18.45 32.47 3.71
N GLN A 171 17.95 33.55 4.32
CA GLN A 171 18.43 34.04 5.62
C GLN A 171 18.21 33.01 6.73
N VAL A 172 17.02 32.40 6.81
CA VAL A 172 16.74 31.31 7.77
C VAL A 172 17.68 30.13 7.54
N SER A 173 17.86 29.70 6.29
CA SER A 173 18.75 28.59 5.93
C SER A 173 20.21 28.88 6.32
N ASN A 174 20.70 30.11 6.11
CA ASN A 174 22.05 30.51 6.48
C ASN A 174 22.26 30.60 7.99
N ALA A 175 21.23 31.03 8.74
CA ALA A 175 21.29 31.13 10.20
C ALA A 175 21.26 29.76 10.89
N VAL A 176 20.44 28.85 10.38
CA VAL A 176 20.21 27.53 10.98
C VAL A 176 21.22 26.47 10.51
N GLN A 177 21.74 26.61 9.28
CA GLN A 177 22.62 25.64 8.63
C GLN A 177 22.05 24.20 8.64
N PRO A 178 20.90 23.96 7.98
CA PRO A 178 20.25 22.66 7.98
C PRO A 178 21.09 21.58 7.26
N ASP A 179 21.11 20.36 7.80
CA ASP A 179 21.75 19.19 7.18
C ASP A 179 20.97 18.67 5.97
N ASN A 180 19.66 18.89 5.96
CA ASN A 180 18.78 18.49 4.87
C ASN A 180 17.65 19.51 4.67
N ILE A 181 17.51 20.01 3.45
CA ILE A 181 16.38 20.87 3.07
C ILE A 181 15.40 20.03 2.26
N VAL A 182 14.17 19.93 2.77
CA VAL A 182 13.11 19.10 2.21
C VAL A 182 12.10 20.00 1.50
N TYR A 183 11.95 19.79 0.18
CA TYR A 183 10.91 20.43 -0.60
C TYR A 183 9.61 19.64 -0.52
N VAL A 184 8.61 20.19 0.18
CA VAL A 184 7.27 19.60 0.29
C VAL A 184 6.38 20.14 -0.81
N MET A 185 5.91 19.22 -1.65
CA MET A 185 5.04 19.53 -2.77
C MET A 185 3.70 18.81 -2.68
N ASP A 186 2.66 19.47 -3.18
CA ASP A 186 1.34 18.88 -3.34
C ASP A 186 1.29 18.09 -4.65
N ALA A 187 0.79 16.85 -4.60
CA ALA A 187 0.69 15.99 -5.77
C ALA A 187 -0.25 16.53 -6.87
N SER A 188 -1.13 17.48 -6.56
CA SER A 188 -2.01 18.15 -7.53
C SER A 188 -1.30 19.18 -8.39
N ILE A 189 -0.09 19.60 -8.00
CA ILE A 189 0.70 20.55 -8.79
C ILE A 189 1.12 19.87 -10.09
N GLY A 190 0.57 20.33 -11.21
CA GLY A 190 0.88 19.83 -12.56
C GLY A 190 2.14 20.46 -13.16
N GLN A 191 1.99 21.02 -14.37
CA GLN A 191 3.09 21.57 -15.18
C GLN A 191 3.95 22.63 -14.49
N ALA A 192 3.36 23.43 -13.60
CA ALA A 192 4.07 24.49 -12.87
C ALA A 192 5.12 23.96 -11.89
N CYS A 193 5.07 22.67 -11.55
CA CYS A 193 5.93 22.05 -10.55
C CYS A 193 7.42 22.19 -10.91
N GLU A 194 7.79 21.97 -12.18
CA GLU A 194 9.19 22.06 -12.63
C GLU A 194 9.79 23.44 -12.34
N ALA A 195 9.07 24.50 -12.73
CA ALA A 195 9.52 25.87 -12.58
C ALA A 195 9.60 26.32 -11.12
N GLN A 196 8.74 25.77 -10.26
CA GLN A 196 8.73 26.05 -8.82
C GLN A 196 9.85 25.29 -8.11
N ALA A 197 9.94 23.98 -8.33
CA ALA A 197 10.97 23.14 -7.73
C ALA A 197 12.38 23.63 -8.11
N LYS A 198 12.57 24.06 -9.36
CA LYS A 198 13.81 24.71 -9.81
C LYS A 198 14.10 26.01 -9.07
N ALA A 199 13.11 26.89 -8.88
CA ALA A 199 13.32 28.16 -8.18
C ALA A 199 13.72 27.96 -6.71
N PHE A 200 13.14 26.95 -6.03
CA PHE A 200 13.59 26.57 -4.69
C PHE A 200 15.02 26.03 -4.70
N LYS A 201 15.35 25.11 -5.62
CA LYS A 201 16.70 24.52 -5.72
C LYS A 201 17.79 25.54 -6.08
N ASP A 202 17.45 26.54 -6.90
CA ASP A 202 18.40 27.60 -7.31
C ASP A 202 18.70 28.59 -6.16
N LYS A 203 17.81 28.70 -5.17
CA LYS A 203 17.94 29.64 -4.04
C LYS A 203 18.42 28.99 -2.75
N VAL A 204 17.95 27.78 -2.45
CA VAL A 204 18.35 26.98 -1.29
C VAL A 204 18.69 25.56 -1.74
N ASP A 205 19.63 24.92 -1.05
CA ASP A 205 20.12 23.60 -1.44
C ASP A 205 19.13 22.48 -1.05
N VAL A 206 18.00 22.42 -1.75
CA VAL A 206 17.00 21.35 -1.61
C VAL A 206 17.67 20.01 -1.90
N ALA A 207 17.72 19.11 -0.91
CA ALA A 207 18.37 17.81 -1.02
C ALA A 207 17.36 16.65 -1.04
N SER A 208 16.11 16.88 -0.64
CA SER A 208 15.06 15.85 -0.59
C SER A 208 13.70 16.41 -1.00
N VAL A 209 12.80 15.55 -1.48
CA VAL A 209 11.42 15.90 -1.85
C VAL A 209 10.42 15.06 -1.06
N ILE A 210 9.32 15.67 -0.60
CA ILE A 210 8.15 14.99 -0.07
C ILE A 210 6.95 15.32 -0.94
N VAL A 211 6.15 14.29 -1.26
CA VAL A 211 4.93 14.45 -2.07
C VAL A 211 3.70 14.17 -1.21
N THR A 212 2.86 15.18 -0.99
CA THR A 212 1.66 15.09 -0.15
C THR A 212 0.38 14.94 -0.97
N LYS A 213 -0.73 14.61 -0.31
CA LYS A 213 -2.09 14.50 -0.89
C LYS A 213 -2.21 13.48 -2.03
N LEU A 214 -1.47 12.37 -1.97
CA LEU A 214 -1.56 11.30 -2.98
C LEU A 214 -2.86 10.48 -2.91
N ASP A 215 -3.61 10.59 -1.81
CA ASP A 215 -4.92 9.98 -1.60
C ASP A 215 -6.04 10.61 -2.43
N GLY A 216 -5.86 11.88 -2.81
CA GLY A 216 -6.84 12.66 -3.55
C GLY A 216 -6.96 12.30 -5.03
N HIS A 217 -7.48 13.25 -5.80
CA HIS A 217 -7.57 13.18 -7.27
C HIS A 217 -6.28 13.63 -7.96
N ALA A 218 -5.20 13.77 -7.21
CA ALA A 218 -3.90 14.16 -7.73
C ALA A 218 -3.32 13.07 -8.63
N LYS A 219 -2.78 13.51 -9.78
CA LYS A 219 -2.22 12.63 -10.82
C LYS A 219 -0.77 12.24 -10.57
N GLY A 220 -0.08 12.93 -9.66
CA GLY A 220 1.30 12.64 -9.27
C GLY A 220 2.36 13.02 -10.32
N GLY A 221 1.97 13.53 -11.50
CA GLY A 221 2.92 13.96 -12.55
C GLY A 221 3.83 15.12 -12.14
N GLY A 222 3.41 15.92 -11.15
CA GLY A 222 4.25 16.94 -10.53
C GLY A 222 5.48 16.36 -9.84
N ALA A 223 5.36 15.22 -9.16
CA ALA A 223 6.46 14.61 -8.41
C ALA A 223 7.64 14.27 -9.32
N LEU A 224 7.33 13.72 -10.49
CA LEU A 224 8.31 13.41 -11.54
C LEU A 224 9.00 14.67 -12.05
N SER A 225 8.24 15.75 -12.21
CA SER A 225 8.76 17.04 -12.64
C SER A 225 9.64 17.70 -11.58
N ALA A 226 9.31 17.53 -10.29
CA ALA A 226 10.13 18.02 -9.19
C ALA A 226 11.47 17.30 -9.13
N VAL A 227 11.50 15.96 -9.17
CA VAL A 227 12.75 15.19 -9.19
C VAL A 227 13.62 15.57 -10.37
N ALA A 228 13.01 15.70 -11.56
CA ALA A 228 13.73 16.08 -12.76
C ALA A 228 14.40 17.46 -12.63
N ALA A 229 13.75 18.41 -11.93
CA ALA A 229 14.25 19.77 -11.71
C ALA A 229 15.28 19.87 -10.57
N THR A 230 15.01 19.24 -9.42
CA THR A 230 15.83 19.36 -8.21
C THR A 230 17.01 18.39 -8.18
N LYS A 231 16.94 17.31 -8.98
CA LYS A 231 17.85 16.15 -8.90
C LYS A 231 17.93 15.51 -7.51
N SER A 232 16.88 15.71 -6.71
CA SER A 232 16.79 15.26 -5.32
C SER A 232 15.79 14.11 -5.21
N PRO A 233 16.09 13.06 -4.41
CA PRO A 233 15.21 11.91 -4.26
C PRO A 233 13.94 12.27 -3.51
N ILE A 234 12.84 11.59 -3.85
CA ILE A 234 11.63 11.60 -3.03
C ILE A 234 11.88 10.67 -1.84
N ILE A 235 11.73 11.18 -0.62
CA ILE A 235 12.00 10.43 0.62
C ILE A 235 10.73 9.88 1.27
N PHE A 236 9.62 10.60 1.18
CA PHE A 236 8.34 10.21 1.76
C PHE A 236 7.16 10.65 0.91
N ILE A 237 6.03 9.97 1.13
CA ILE A 237 4.74 10.29 0.55
C ILE A 237 3.66 10.43 1.62
N GLY A 238 2.82 11.46 1.48
CA GLY A 238 1.62 11.64 2.29
C GLY A 238 0.40 11.06 1.58
N THR A 239 -0.24 10.07 2.20
CA THR A 239 -1.38 9.32 1.65
C THR A 239 -2.69 9.60 2.39
N GLY A 240 -2.78 10.76 3.04
CA GLY A 240 -3.94 11.18 3.83
C GLY A 240 -3.59 12.25 4.85
N GLU A 241 -4.60 12.64 5.63
CA GLU A 241 -4.51 13.74 6.59
C GLU A 241 -4.06 13.28 7.97
N HIS A 242 -4.22 12.00 8.31
CA HIS A 242 -3.86 11.49 9.63
C HIS A 242 -2.35 11.38 9.82
N ILE A 243 -1.92 11.32 11.08
CA ILE A 243 -0.50 11.27 11.41
C ILE A 243 0.20 10.05 10.80
N ASP A 244 -0.52 8.93 10.78
CA ASP A 244 -0.03 7.64 10.27
C ASP A 244 -0.05 7.56 8.74
N ASP A 245 -0.66 8.52 8.04
CA ASP A 245 -0.73 8.57 6.58
C ASP A 245 0.55 9.16 5.97
N PHE A 246 1.70 8.64 6.39
CA PHE A 246 3.03 9.08 5.93
C PHE A 246 3.94 7.88 5.76
N GLU A 247 4.24 7.56 4.51
CA GLU A 247 4.95 6.33 4.15
C GLU A 247 6.30 6.65 3.48
N PRO A 248 7.35 5.85 3.73
CA PRO A 248 8.60 5.96 2.99
C PRO A 248 8.38 5.79 1.50
N PHE A 249 8.99 6.64 0.69
CA PHE A 249 8.88 6.50 -0.76
C PHE A 249 9.86 5.46 -1.30
N LYS A 250 9.34 4.53 -2.10
CA LYS A 250 10.15 3.57 -2.86
C LYS A 250 9.75 3.62 -4.33
N THR A 251 10.73 3.90 -5.20
CA THR A 251 10.49 4.12 -6.62
C THR A 251 9.90 2.90 -7.33
N GLN A 252 10.48 1.72 -7.14
CA GLN A 252 10.04 0.50 -7.83
C GLN A 252 8.61 0.10 -7.45
N PRO A 253 8.26 -0.01 -6.16
CA PRO A 253 6.87 -0.22 -5.71
C PRO A 253 5.89 0.81 -6.28
N PHE A 254 6.26 2.10 -6.26
CA PHE A 254 5.40 3.16 -6.76
C PHE A 254 5.10 3.00 -8.26
N ILE A 255 6.12 2.73 -9.08
CA ILE A 255 5.93 2.51 -10.52
C ILE A 255 5.26 1.16 -10.81
N SER A 256 5.51 0.12 -10.02
CA SER A 256 4.84 -1.18 -10.18
C SER A 256 3.34 -1.08 -9.90
N LYS A 257 2.98 -0.35 -8.82
CA LYS A 257 1.59 -0.01 -8.48
C LYS A 257 0.96 0.85 -9.58
N LEU A 258 1.71 1.79 -10.13
CA LEU A 258 1.26 2.58 -11.28
C LEU A 258 0.99 1.68 -12.49
N LEU A 259 1.88 0.76 -12.86
CA LEU A 259 1.66 -0.12 -14.00
C LEU A 259 0.68 -1.28 -13.75
N GLY A 260 0.06 -1.36 -12.56
CA GLY A 260 -0.84 -2.44 -12.19
C GLY A 260 -0.17 -3.82 -12.17
N MET A 261 1.17 -3.86 -12.04
CA MET A 261 1.96 -5.11 -12.00
C MET A 261 1.95 -5.76 -10.61
N GLY A 262 1.29 -5.14 -9.63
CA GLY A 262 1.26 -5.58 -8.24
C GLY A 262 2.53 -5.18 -7.49
N ASP A 263 2.43 -5.03 -6.17
CA ASP A 263 3.55 -4.65 -5.31
C ASP A 263 3.85 -5.79 -4.34
N ILE A 264 4.59 -6.79 -4.81
CA ILE A 264 4.92 -7.98 -4.02
C ILE A 264 5.90 -7.60 -2.89
N GLU A 265 6.83 -6.67 -3.13
CA GLU A 265 7.79 -6.22 -2.12
C GLU A 265 7.10 -5.41 -1.01
N GLY A 266 6.26 -4.44 -1.36
CA GLY A 266 5.51 -3.66 -0.38
C GLY A 266 4.52 -4.50 0.42
N LEU A 267 3.92 -5.53 -0.19
CA LEU A 267 3.07 -6.50 0.51
C LEU A 267 3.89 -7.28 1.56
N ILE A 268 5.10 -7.72 1.23
CA ILE A 268 5.98 -8.42 2.17
C ILE A 268 6.38 -7.52 3.34
N ASP A 269 6.73 -6.25 3.06
CA ASP A 269 7.09 -5.28 4.11
C ASP A 269 5.92 -5.01 5.06
N LYS A 270 4.71 -4.76 4.52
CA LYS A 270 3.49 -4.54 5.33
C LYS A 270 3.15 -5.79 6.16
N VAL A 271 3.29 -6.99 5.59
CA VAL A 271 3.08 -8.26 6.31
C VAL A 271 4.10 -8.44 7.45
N ASN A 272 5.36 -8.05 7.23
CA ASN A 272 6.41 -8.10 8.25
C ASN A 272 6.17 -7.08 9.37
N GLU A 273 5.75 -5.86 9.06
CA GLU A 273 5.34 -4.85 10.05
C GLU A 273 4.15 -5.32 10.88
N LEU A 274 3.21 -6.03 10.27
CA LEU A 274 1.98 -6.49 10.90
C LEU A 274 2.17 -7.61 11.93
N LYS A 275 3.40 -8.14 12.11
CA LYS A 275 3.72 -9.21 13.08
C LYS A 275 2.59 -10.24 13.21
N LEU A 276 2.10 -10.74 12.07
CA LEU A 276 0.97 -11.70 12.02
C LEU A 276 1.23 -13.03 12.76
N ASN A 277 2.42 -13.17 13.35
CA ASN A 277 2.88 -14.33 14.11
C ASN A 277 2.63 -14.21 15.64
N ASP A 278 2.17 -13.07 16.17
CA ASP A 278 2.04 -12.89 17.64
C ASP A 278 0.79 -13.54 18.27
N ASN A 279 -0.07 -14.20 17.48
CA ASN A 279 -1.33 -14.78 17.97
C ASN A 279 -1.28 -16.33 18.09
N GLU A 280 -0.18 -16.88 18.58
CA GLU A 280 -0.07 -18.33 18.86
C GLU A 280 -1.19 -18.84 19.78
N GLU A 281 -1.61 -18.02 20.75
CA GLU A 281 -2.67 -18.36 21.71
C GLU A 281 -4.05 -18.48 21.04
N LEU A 282 -4.37 -17.56 20.12
CA LEU A 282 -5.60 -17.64 19.32
C LEU A 282 -5.56 -18.83 18.37
N ILE A 283 -4.42 -19.09 17.73
CA ILE A 283 -4.23 -20.27 16.88
C ILE A 283 -4.48 -21.55 17.70
N ASP A 284 -4.01 -21.60 18.96
CA ASP A 284 -4.24 -22.73 19.84
C ASP A 284 -5.69 -22.86 20.32
N LYS A 285 -6.36 -21.75 20.67
CA LYS A 285 -7.81 -21.72 20.99
C LYS A 285 -8.66 -22.19 19.80
N LEU A 286 -8.33 -21.74 18.59
CA LEU A 286 -8.97 -22.13 17.33
C LEU A 286 -8.73 -23.64 17.03
N LYS A 287 -7.53 -24.17 17.27
CA LYS A 287 -7.24 -25.63 17.17
C LYS A 287 -8.10 -26.47 18.11
N HIS A 288 -8.51 -25.91 19.24
CA HIS A 288 -9.40 -26.56 20.21
C HIS A 288 -10.89 -26.30 19.92
N GLY A 289 -11.23 -25.60 18.84
CA GLY A 289 -12.60 -25.28 18.45
C GLY A 289 -13.32 -24.34 19.43
N GLN A 290 -12.55 -23.63 20.26
CA GLN A 290 -13.05 -22.64 21.21
C GLN A 290 -12.96 -21.27 20.58
N PHE A 291 -14.08 -20.57 20.52
CA PHE A 291 -14.19 -19.21 19.99
C PHE A 291 -15.25 -18.48 20.79
N THR A 292 -14.86 -17.37 21.41
CA THR A 292 -15.68 -16.55 22.30
C THR A 292 -15.95 -15.18 21.70
N LEU A 293 -16.83 -14.39 22.32
CA LEU A 293 -17.07 -13.01 21.89
C LEU A 293 -15.85 -12.12 22.15
N ARG A 294 -15.02 -12.42 23.16
CA ARG A 294 -13.74 -11.76 23.37
C ARG A 294 -12.75 -12.02 22.24
N ASP A 295 -12.64 -13.28 21.80
CA ASP A 295 -11.76 -13.60 20.65
C ASP A 295 -12.21 -12.82 19.40
N MET A 296 -13.53 -12.70 19.18
CA MET A 296 -14.08 -11.89 18.08
C MET A 296 -13.80 -10.39 18.24
N TYR A 297 -13.86 -9.87 19.47
CA TYR A 297 -13.51 -8.49 19.79
C TYR A 297 -12.06 -8.18 19.45
N GLU A 298 -11.12 -9.03 19.88
CA GLU A 298 -9.70 -8.92 19.55
C GLU A 298 -9.46 -8.99 18.04
N GLN A 299 -10.17 -9.88 17.33
CA GLN A 299 -10.09 -9.92 15.87
C GLN A 299 -10.59 -8.64 15.22
N PHE A 300 -11.70 -8.06 15.66
CA PHE A 300 -12.19 -6.79 15.13
C PHE A 300 -11.23 -5.65 15.43
N GLN A 301 -10.64 -5.59 16.63
CA GLN A 301 -9.60 -4.61 16.96
C GLN A 301 -8.36 -4.76 16.07
N ASN A 302 -7.91 -5.99 15.82
CA ASN A 302 -6.77 -6.24 14.94
C ASN A 302 -7.07 -5.83 13.50
N ILE A 303 -8.28 -6.12 13.00
CA ILE A 303 -8.72 -5.67 11.67
C ILE A 303 -8.79 -4.13 11.62
N MET A 304 -9.28 -3.46 12.67
CA MET A 304 -9.30 -2.00 12.75
C MET A 304 -7.89 -1.40 12.75
N LYS A 305 -6.93 -2.03 13.44
CA LYS A 305 -5.51 -1.62 13.44
C LYS A 305 -4.82 -1.83 12.09
N MET A 306 -5.28 -2.79 11.28
CA MET A 306 -4.75 -3.06 9.95
C MET A 306 -5.12 -1.99 8.90
N GLY A 307 -5.95 -1.02 9.26
CA GLY A 307 -6.37 0.07 8.37
C GLY A 307 -7.35 -0.38 7.27
N PRO A 308 -7.60 0.44 6.24
CA PRO A 308 -8.55 0.13 5.18
C PRO A 308 -8.11 -1.10 4.36
N ILE A 309 -8.87 -2.20 4.46
CA ILE A 309 -8.63 -3.49 3.79
C ILE A 309 -8.43 -3.34 2.27
N GLY A 310 -9.03 -2.33 1.65
CA GLY A 310 -8.90 -2.03 0.23
C GLY A 310 -7.46 -1.67 -0.18
N GLN A 311 -6.64 -1.11 0.72
CA GLN A 311 -5.24 -0.86 0.43
C GLN A 311 -4.44 -2.17 0.31
N ILE A 312 -4.66 -3.12 1.23
CA ILE A 312 -3.99 -4.43 1.21
C ILE A 312 -4.51 -5.28 0.04
N MET A 313 -5.82 -5.30 -0.21
CA MET A 313 -6.40 -6.04 -1.35
C MET A 313 -5.93 -5.47 -2.70
N GLY A 314 -5.72 -4.15 -2.80
CA GLY A 314 -5.16 -3.51 -3.98
C GLY A 314 -3.71 -3.89 -4.29
N MET A 315 -2.99 -4.48 -3.33
CA MET A 315 -1.62 -4.97 -3.51
C MET A 315 -1.55 -6.42 -4.02
N ILE A 316 -2.64 -7.18 -3.94
CA ILE A 316 -2.67 -8.61 -4.31
C ILE A 316 -2.92 -8.77 -5.82
N PRO A 317 -1.98 -9.35 -6.59
CA PRO A 317 -2.17 -9.57 -8.03
C PRO A 317 -3.33 -10.54 -8.31
N GLY A 318 -4.23 -10.17 -9.25
CA GLY A 318 -5.26 -11.07 -9.79
C GLY A 318 -6.59 -11.12 -9.02
N PHE A 319 -6.74 -10.39 -7.91
CA PHE A 319 -8.04 -10.20 -7.28
C PHE A 319 -8.84 -9.09 -7.99
N GLY A 320 -10.06 -9.42 -8.45
CA GLY A 320 -10.88 -8.57 -9.32
C GLY A 320 -11.33 -7.25 -8.69
N THR A 321 -11.51 -6.24 -9.54
CA THR A 321 -11.94 -4.87 -9.21
C THR A 321 -13.38 -4.75 -8.69
N ASP A 322 -14.19 -5.81 -8.78
CA ASP A 322 -15.63 -5.75 -8.49
C ASP A 322 -15.97 -5.69 -6.99
N PHE A 323 -14.99 -5.94 -6.11
CA PHE A 323 -15.17 -5.77 -4.65
C PHE A 323 -14.73 -4.37 -4.16
N LEU A 324 -14.22 -3.51 -5.04
CA LEU A 324 -13.54 -2.24 -4.71
C LEU A 324 -14.45 -1.00 -4.90
N SER A 325 -15.70 -1.02 -4.43
CA SER A 325 -16.41 0.25 -4.25
C SER A 325 -16.00 0.87 -2.90
N LYS A 326 -15.24 1.98 -2.95
CA LYS A 326 -14.83 2.76 -1.77
C LYS A 326 -15.99 3.09 -0.82
N ASP A 327 -17.20 3.21 -1.39
CA ASP A 327 -18.43 3.51 -0.64
C ASP A 327 -18.88 2.37 0.30
N ASN A 328 -18.46 1.12 0.03
CA ASN A 328 -18.70 -0.03 0.91
C ASN A 328 -17.62 -0.19 1.98
N GLU A 329 -16.45 0.42 1.80
CA GLU A 329 -15.29 0.23 2.66
C GLU A 329 -15.40 1.05 3.95
N GLN A 330 -15.69 2.35 3.85
CA GLN A 330 -15.95 3.20 5.03
C GLN A 330 -17.14 2.69 5.84
N LYS A 331 -18.21 2.24 5.15
CA LYS A 331 -19.38 1.63 5.80
C LYS A 331 -19.03 0.33 6.52
N SER A 332 -18.05 -0.43 6.03
CA SER A 332 -17.58 -1.66 6.67
C SER A 332 -16.78 -1.37 7.93
N VAL A 333 -15.90 -0.36 7.92
CA VAL A 333 -15.14 0.08 9.11
C VAL A 333 -16.09 0.62 10.18
N ALA A 334 -16.99 1.55 9.82
CA ALA A 334 -17.98 2.10 10.76
C ALA A 334 -18.89 1.01 11.36
N ARG A 335 -19.16 -0.06 10.60
CA ARG A 335 -19.92 -1.22 11.09
C ARG A 335 -19.12 -2.03 12.12
N LEU A 336 -17.81 -2.21 11.93
CA LEU A 336 -16.95 -2.87 12.90
C LEU A 336 -16.82 -2.05 14.18
N GLU A 337 -16.67 -0.73 14.08
CA GLU A 337 -16.69 0.19 15.24
C GLU A 337 -18.00 0.06 16.04
N LYS A 338 -19.14 0.07 15.33
CA LYS A 338 -20.44 -0.16 15.97
C LYS A 338 -20.51 -1.50 16.70
N PHE A 339 -19.88 -2.55 16.17
CA PHE A 339 -19.83 -3.84 16.84
C PHE A 339 -18.91 -3.85 18.06
N LEU A 340 -17.80 -3.12 18.02
CA LEU A 340 -16.91 -2.95 19.18
C LEU A 340 -17.65 -2.24 20.32
N THR A 341 -18.35 -1.13 20.05
CA THR A 341 -19.10 -0.40 21.09
C THR A 341 -20.25 -1.21 21.70
N ILE A 342 -20.90 -2.08 20.90
CA ILE A 342 -21.88 -3.05 21.41
C ILE A 342 -21.21 -4.06 22.36
N MET A 343 -20.03 -4.56 22.00
CA MET A 343 -19.28 -5.50 22.84
C MET A 343 -18.70 -4.82 24.10
N ASP A 344 -18.33 -3.54 24.04
CA ASP A 344 -17.90 -2.75 25.21
C ASP A 344 -19.03 -2.62 26.26
N SER A 345 -20.30 -2.77 25.84
CA SER A 345 -21.47 -2.79 26.73
C SER A 345 -21.79 -4.17 27.33
N MET A 346 -21.00 -5.20 26.97
CA MET A 346 -21.07 -6.54 27.54
C MET A 346 -20.16 -6.66 28.77
N ASN A 347 -20.48 -7.58 29.67
CA ASN A 347 -19.58 -7.91 30.79
C ASN A 347 -18.68 -9.11 30.46
N ASP A 348 -17.65 -9.33 31.27
CA ASP A 348 -16.70 -10.44 31.05
C ASP A 348 -17.38 -11.81 30.98
N GLN A 349 -18.43 -12.04 31.79
CA GLN A 349 -19.19 -13.30 31.74
C GLN A 349 -19.91 -13.51 30.40
N GLU A 350 -20.32 -12.44 29.72
CA GLU A 350 -20.93 -12.49 28.40
C GLU A 350 -19.88 -12.66 27.30
N LEU A 351 -18.73 -11.97 27.43
CA LEU A 351 -17.64 -11.98 26.46
C LEU A 351 -16.88 -13.31 26.45
N ASP A 352 -16.56 -13.85 27.62
CA ASP A 352 -15.72 -15.05 27.82
C ASP A 352 -16.52 -16.36 27.80
N ASN A 353 -17.83 -16.27 27.54
CA ASN A 353 -18.67 -17.45 27.46
C ASN A 353 -18.42 -18.23 26.16
N LYS A 354 -18.16 -19.54 26.29
CA LYS A 354 -17.97 -20.47 25.16
C LYS A 354 -19.14 -20.47 24.15
N ASP A 355 -20.35 -20.19 24.61
CA ASP A 355 -21.53 -20.01 23.77
C ASP A 355 -22.23 -18.68 24.08
N GLY A 356 -21.51 -17.55 23.97
CA GLY A 356 -22.03 -16.20 24.24
C GLY A 356 -23.42 -15.93 23.65
N ALA A 357 -23.65 -16.27 22.37
CA ALA A 357 -24.97 -16.12 21.73
C ALA A 357 -26.11 -16.82 22.49
N LYS A 358 -25.88 -18.01 23.04
CA LYS A 358 -26.89 -18.79 23.78
C LYS A 358 -27.25 -18.11 25.10
N LEU A 359 -26.32 -17.42 25.74
CA LEU A 359 -26.54 -16.70 26.98
C LEU A 359 -27.49 -15.51 26.77
N PHE A 360 -27.32 -14.77 25.66
CA PHE A 360 -28.25 -13.71 25.24
C PHE A 360 -29.63 -14.27 24.83
N SER A 361 -29.69 -15.46 24.21
CA SER A 361 -30.97 -16.10 23.89
C SER A 361 -31.77 -16.49 25.14
N LYS A 362 -31.10 -16.96 26.20
CA LYS A 362 -31.73 -17.34 27.48
C LYS A 362 -32.23 -16.14 28.27
N GLN A 363 -31.52 -15.02 28.23
CA GLN A 363 -31.81 -13.83 29.03
C GLN A 363 -31.89 -12.58 28.13
N GLN A 364 -33.07 -12.38 27.53
CA GLN A 364 -33.32 -11.27 26.58
C GLN A 364 -33.11 -9.87 27.20
N ASN A 365 -33.22 -9.73 28.52
CA ASN A 365 -32.93 -8.48 29.23
C ASN A 365 -31.48 -8.00 29.00
N ARG A 366 -30.53 -8.92 28.71
CA ARG A 366 -29.15 -8.57 28.39
C ARG A 366 -29.05 -7.84 27.05
N VAL A 367 -29.83 -8.25 26.05
CA VAL A 367 -29.88 -7.59 24.74
C VAL A 367 -30.37 -6.15 24.90
N GLN A 368 -31.39 -5.93 25.73
CA GLN A 368 -31.90 -4.58 26.01
C GLN A 368 -30.88 -3.71 26.77
N ARG A 369 -30.18 -4.29 27.76
CA ARG A 369 -29.13 -3.59 28.51
C ARG A 369 -27.98 -3.16 27.59
N VAL A 370 -27.47 -4.09 26.79
CA VAL A 370 -26.38 -3.84 25.84
C VAL A 370 -26.78 -2.79 24.80
N ALA A 371 -27.99 -2.91 24.23
CA ALA A 371 -28.49 -1.94 23.26
C ALA A 371 -28.58 -0.52 23.83
N ARG A 372 -29.05 -0.37 25.08
CA ARG A 372 -29.09 0.92 25.79
C ARG A 372 -27.69 1.46 26.08
N GLY A 373 -26.77 0.61 26.55
CA GLY A 373 -25.39 1.01 26.86
C GLY A 373 -24.62 1.50 25.64
N ALA A 374 -24.81 0.86 24.49
CA ALA A 374 -24.16 1.23 23.23
C ALA A 374 -24.93 2.28 22.40
N GLY A 375 -26.13 2.69 22.84
CA GLY A 375 -26.98 3.63 22.09
C GLY A 375 -27.51 3.09 20.76
N VAL A 376 -27.71 1.78 20.63
CA VAL A 376 -28.13 1.10 19.39
C VAL A 376 -29.51 0.46 19.51
N ALA A 377 -30.08 0.02 18.38
CA ALA A 377 -31.32 -0.75 18.40
C ALA A 377 -31.05 -2.21 18.85
N THR A 378 -32.03 -2.86 19.47
CA THR A 378 -31.93 -4.28 19.84
C THR A 378 -31.65 -5.20 18.65
N ARG A 379 -32.11 -4.82 17.45
CA ARG A 379 -31.81 -5.50 16.19
C ARG A 379 -30.31 -5.53 15.89
N ASP A 380 -29.58 -4.46 16.19
CA ASP A 380 -28.14 -4.38 15.92
C ASP A 380 -27.35 -5.37 16.79
N VAL A 381 -27.76 -5.53 18.05
CA VAL A 381 -27.19 -6.52 18.97
C VAL A 381 -27.48 -7.95 18.49
N GLN A 382 -28.71 -8.21 18.01
CA GLN A 382 -29.06 -9.51 17.43
C GLN A 382 -28.29 -9.80 16.14
N GLU A 383 -28.02 -8.78 15.33
CA GLU A 383 -27.20 -8.91 14.14
C GLU A 383 -25.76 -9.30 14.50
N LEU A 384 -25.13 -8.62 15.47
CA LEU A 384 -23.83 -8.99 16.00
C LEU A 384 -23.78 -10.45 16.45
N LEU A 385 -24.75 -10.88 17.27
CA LEU A 385 -24.81 -12.26 17.79
C LEU A 385 -25.02 -13.30 16.68
N THR A 386 -25.75 -12.93 15.62
CA THR A 386 -25.93 -13.78 14.44
C THR A 386 -24.61 -13.91 13.66
N GLN A 387 -23.87 -12.81 13.48
CA GLN A 387 -22.56 -12.85 12.84
C GLN A 387 -21.55 -13.66 13.65
N TYR A 388 -21.50 -13.45 14.97
CA TYR A 388 -20.72 -14.27 15.89
C TYR A 388 -21.06 -15.76 15.75
N SER A 389 -22.35 -16.12 15.72
CA SER A 389 -22.77 -17.53 15.59
C SER A 389 -22.30 -18.16 14.28
N LYS A 390 -22.37 -17.42 13.17
CA LYS A 390 -21.83 -17.87 11.86
C LYS A 390 -20.32 -18.06 11.92
N PHE A 391 -19.60 -17.12 12.55
CA PHE A 391 -18.15 -17.20 12.68
C PHE A 391 -17.72 -18.37 13.58
N ALA A 392 -18.35 -18.53 14.74
CA ALA A 392 -18.13 -19.65 15.64
C ALA A 392 -18.41 -21.00 14.96
N GLN A 393 -19.43 -21.10 14.08
CA GLN A 393 -19.67 -22.31 13.29
C GLN A 393 -18.56 -22.60 12.28
N MET A 394 -18.02 -21.57 11.60
CA MET A 394 -16.88 -21.74 10.69
C MET A 394 -15.62 -22.19 11.45
N VAL A 395 -15.36 -21.60 12.61
CA VAL A 395 -14.24 -22.00 13.49
C VAL A 395 -14.43 -23.43 13.98
N LYS A 396 -15.61 -23.81 14.48
CA LYS A 396 -15.91 -25.18 14.91
C LYS A 396 -15.73 -26.18 13.75
N LYS A 397 -16.13 -25.81 12.52
CA LYS A 397 -15.89 -26.65 11.32
C LYS A 397 -14.42 -26.80 10.97
N LYS A 398 -13.59 -25.75 11.13
CA LYS A 398 -12.14 -25.81 10.89
C LYS A 398 -11.35 -26.48 12.03
N GLY A 399 -11.70 -26.21 13.29
CA GLY A 399 -11.11 -26.83 14.49
C GLY A 399 -11.51 -28.30 14.67
N GLY A 400 -12.66 -28.71 14.13
CA GLY A 400 -13.06 -30.12 14.02
C GLY A 400 -12.20 -30.95 13.05
N ILE A 401 -11.32 -30.30 12.26
CA ILE A 401 -10.35 -30.94 11.36
C ILE A 401 -9.09 -31.40 12.13
N LYS A 402 -9.22 -31.68 13.43
CA LYS A 402 -8.18 -32.36 14.25
C LYS A 402 -7.77 -33.74 13.68
N GLY A 403 -8.49 -34.26 12.68
CA GLY A 403 -8.16 -35.49 11.96
C GLY A 403 -7.30 -35.34 10.69
N LEU A 404 -7.16 -34.16 10.05
CA LEU A 404 -6.35 -34.02 8.82
C LEU A 404 -4.99 -33.34 9.02
N PHE A 405 -4.77 -32.59 10.11
CA PHE A 405 -3.53 -31.82 10.30
C PHE A 405 -2.69 -32.30 11.49
N LYS A 406 -2.68 -33.61 11.76
CA LYS A 406 -1.59 -34.21 12.55
C LYS A 406 -0.44 -34.48 11.57
N GLY A 407 0.56 -33.60 11.60
CA GLY A 407 1.81 -33.79 10.88
C GLY A 407 2.40 -35.15 11.22
N GLY A 408 2.61 -35.98 10.19
CA GLY A 408 3.34 -37.24 10.33
C GLY A 408 2.78 -38.47 9.61
N ASP A 409 1.53 -38.48 9.15
CA ASP A 409 0.98 -39.73 8.56
C ASP A 409 -0.01 -39.49 7.40
N MET A 410 0.47 -38.89 6.32
CA MET A 410 -0.27 -38.74 5.06
C MET A 410 -0.22 -40.00 4.17
N SER A 411 0.08 -41.18 4.74
CA SER A 411 0.25 -42.42 3.98
C SER A 411 -0.86 -43.44 4.17
N LYS A 412 -1.69 -43.36 5.23
CA LYS A 412 -2.47 -44.56 5.63
C LYS A 412 -3.98 -44.47 5.65
N ASN A 413 -4.62 -43.31 5.49
CA ASN A 413 -6.09 -43.24 5.57
C ASN A 413 -6.73 -42.25 4.60
N VAL A 414 -6.38 -42.34 3.31
CA VAL A 414 -7.15 -41.63 2.28
C VAL A 414 -8.31 -42.52 1.84
N ASN A 415 -9.53 -42.13 2.21
CA ASN A 415 -10.75 -42.85 1.85
C ASN A 415 -10.90 -42.87 0.31
N PRO A 416 -10.99 -44.04 -0.35
CA PRO A 416 -10.99 -44.15 -1.83
C PRO A 416 -12.08 -43.31 -2.51
N SER A 417 -13.21 -43.12 -1.82
CA SER A 417 -14.34 -42.33 -2.29
C SER A 417 -14.07 -40.82 -2.33
N GLN A 418 -13.24 -40.30 -1.41
CA GLN A 418 -12.85 -38.88 -1.40
C GLN A 418 -11.82 -38.57 -2.49
N MET A 419 -10.87 -39.46 -2.75
CA MET A 419 -9.92 -39.31 -3.87
C MET A 419 -10.60 -39.37 -5.24
N ALA A 420 -11.63 -40.21 -5.38
CA ALA A 420 -12.40 -40.26 -6.62
C ALA A 420 -13.13 -38.93 -6.90
N ARG A 421 -13.72 -38.31 -5.87
CA ARG A 421 -14.36 -36.99 -5.99
C ARG A 421 -13.35 -35.87 -6.27
N LEU A 422 -12.20 -35.90 -5.61
CA LEU A 422 -11.12 -34.93 -5.82
C LEU A 422 -10.57 -35.02 -7.25
N ASN A 423 -10.34 -36.23 -7.77
CA ASN A 423 -9.91 -36.46 -9.15
C ASN A 423 -10.96 -36.00 -10.17
N GLN A 424 -12.25 -36.22 -9.90
CA GLN A 424 -13.33 -35.72 -10.75
C GLN A 424 -13.42 -34.20 -10.76
N GLN A 425 -13.16 -33.54 -9.62
CA GLN A 425 -13.13 -32.08 -9.55
C GLN A 425 -11.89 -31.50 -10.23
N MET A 426 -10.70 -32.09 -10.05
CA MET A 426 -9.49 -31.68 -10.77
C MET A 426 -9.64 -31.83 -12.28
N ALA A 427 -10.21 -32.94 -12.75
CA ALA A 427 -10.44 -33.15 -14.18
C ALA A 427 -11.40 -32.12 -14.80
N LYS A 428 -12.35 -31.59 -14.02
CA LYS A 428 -13.28 -30.53 -14.45
C LYS A 428 -12.65 -29.13 -14.46
N MET A 429 -11.56 -28.93 -13.71
CA MET A 429 -10.84 -27.64 -13.65
C MET A 429 -9.67 -27.57 -14.64
N MET A 430 -9.28 -28.68 -15.26
CA MET A 430 -8.22 -28.70 -16.27
C MET A 430 -8.80 -28.52 -17.67
N ASP A 431 -8.09 -27.76 -18.51
CA ASP A 431 -8.46 -27.54 -19.91
C ASP A 431 -8.54 -28.88 -20.66
N PRO A 432 -9.61 -29.13 -21.44
CA PRO A 432 -9.81 -30.39 -22.17
C PRO A 432 -8.63 -30.78 -23.08
N ARG A 433 -7.89 -29.81 -23.62
CA ARG A 433 -6.72 -30.07 -24.49
C ARG A 433 -5.52 -30.58 -23.69
N VAL A 434 -5.32 -30.04 -22.49
CA VAL A 434 -4.28 -30.48 -21.56
C VAL A 434 -4.58 -31.88 -21.05
N LEU A 435 -5.84 -32.16 -20.71
CA LEU A 435 -6.28 -33.48 -20.29
C LEU A 435 -6.05 -34.54 -21.39
N HIS A 436 -6.29 -34.18 -22.65
CA HIS A 436 -6.06 -35.06 -23.79
C HIS A 436 -4.57 -35.33 -24.06
N HIS A 437 -3.73 -34.29 -23.90
CA HIS A 437 -2.27 -34.39 -24.04
C HIS A 437 -1.62 -35.21 -22.93
N MET A 438 -2.29 -35.30 -21.76
CA MET A 438 -1.89 -36.14 -20.63
C MET A 438 -2.45 -37.57 -20.69
N GLY A 439 -3.08 -37.99 -21.80
CA GLY A 439 -3.64 -39.35 -21.93
C GLY A 439 -5.00 -39.56 -21.25
N GLY A 440 -5.76 -38.48 -21.06
CA GLY A 440 -7.08 -38.51 -20.45
C GLY A 440 -7.05 -38.83 -18.96
N MET A 441 -8.20 -39.28 -18.42
CA MET A 441 -8.35 -39.63 -17.01
C MET A 441 -7.39 -40.72 -16.54
N ALA A 442 -7.02 -41.65 -17.43
CA ALA A 442 -6.09 -42.73 -17.12
C ALA A 442 -4.67 -42.22 -16.90
N GLY A 443 -4.21 -41.25 -17.70
CA GLY A 443 -2.89 -40.65 -17.56
C GLY A 443 -2.77 -39.78 -16.31
N LEU A 444 -3.82 -39.02 -15.95
CA LEU A 444 -3.88 -38.29 -14.68
C LEU A 444 -3.76 -39.23 -13.46
N GLN A 445 -4.40 -40.40 -13.54
CA GLN A 445 -4.31 -41.44 -12.51
C GLN A 445 -2.92 -42.07 -12.42
N SER A 446 -2.24 -42.26 -13.55
CA SER A 446 -0.87 -42.78 -13.59
C SER A 446 0.14 -41.79 -12.97
N MET A 447 -0.04 -40.49 -13.22
CA MET A 447 0.78 -39.42 -12.68
C MET A 447 0.59 -39.28 -11.16
N MET A 448 -0.65 -39.35 -10.68
CA MET A 448 -0.97 -39.36 -9.25
C MET A 448 -0.31 -40.56 -8.52
N ARG A 449 -0.32 -41.76 -9.13
CA ARG A 449 0.37 -42.94 -8.58
C ARG A 449 1.89 -42.76 -8.54
N GLN A 450 2.47 -42.10 -9.54
CA GLN A 450 3.91 -41.76 -9.55
C GLN A 450 4.27 -40.74 -8.48
N PHE A 451 3.45 -39.71 -8.27
CA PHE A 451 3.64 -38.73 -7.19
C PHE A 451 3.56 -39.39 -5.80
N GLN A 452 2.62 -40.32 -5.62
CA GLN A 452 2.51 -41.08 -4.36
C GLN A 452 3.72 -41.99 -4.10
N LYS A 453 4.28 -42.60 -5.16
CA LYS A 453 5.53 -43.39 -5.06
C LYS A 453 6.78 -42.52 -4.88
N GLY A 454 6.82 -41.32 -5.44
CA GLY A 454 7.92 -40.38 -5.27
C GLY A 454 8.01 -39.79 -3.85
N ALA A 455 6.87 -39.56 -3.20
CA ALA A 455 6.82 -39.03 -1.84
C ALA A 455 7.27 -40.03 -0.75
N SER A 456 7.32 -41.33 -1.05
CA SER A 456 7.75 -42.38 -0.12
C SER A 456 9.24 -42.76 -0.26
N GLY A 457 9.96 -42.20 -1.23
CA GLY A 457 11.36 -42.55 -1.54
C GLY A 457 12.44 -41.72 -0.84
N ASN A 458 12.09 -40.65 -0.12
CA ASN A 458 13.06 -39.71 0.49
C ASN A 458 13.04 -39.72 2.03
N MET A 459 12.91 -40.90 2.63
CA MET A 459 13.24 -41.13 4.04
C MET A 459 14.06 -42.43 4.15
N LYS A 460 15.37 -42.32 3.90
CA LYS A 460 16.40 -43.15 4.49
C LYS A 460 17.64 -42.30 4.73
#